data_AF-A0A1I5JP92-F1
#
_entry.id   AF-A0A1I5JP92-F1
#
_cell.length_a   1.000
_cell.length_b   1.000
_cell.length_c   1.000
_cell.angle_alpha   90.00
_cell.angle_beta   90.00
_cell.angle_gamma   90.00
#
_symmetry.space_group_name_H-M   'P 1'
#
loop_
_entity.id
_entity.type
_entity.pdbx_description
1 polymer ?
#
loop_
_entity_poly.entity_id
_entity_poly.type
_entity_poly.pdbx_seq_one_letter_code
_entity_poly.pdbx_strand_id
1 'polypeptide(L)'
;MIEVRPGGRRRIDRVLSPDYTSGIEDLVLGEVRALRDEAAQEETDLSYLRRVLHARIDIVRAEQRRRAEGGSTSVVEQLVNILSDNAVGPATGSGRYQTTEPSRAEAHRRHVEALVSDVDLSNVTSLSEAKLDQALDAYTAEEDSVSRRRREVQQVVDRLNAEIARRYREGAASVDDRLAEERDRR
;
A
#
# COMPACT_ATOMS: atom_id res chain seq x y z
N MET A 1 -1.82 13.09 6.08
CA MET A 1 -2.26 11.99 6.97
C MET A 1 -3.54 11.38 6.42
N ILE A 2 -3.62 10.05 6.33
CA ILE A 2 -4.82 9.36 5.84
C ILE A 2 -5.90 9.34 6.92
N GLU A 3 -6.81 10.31 6.81
CA GLU A 3 -8.04 10.36 7.60
C GLU A 3 -9.06 9.36 7.03
N VAL A 4 -9.65 8.52 7.89
CA VAL A 4 -10.75 7.61 7.56
C VAL A 4 -12.02 8.21 8.15
N ARG A 5 -13.06 8.35 7.33
CA ARG A 5 -14.31 9.00 7.69
C ARG A 5 -15.43 7.96 7.75
N PRO A 6 -16.06 7.75 8.92
CA PRO A 6 -17.24 6.90 9.01
C PRO A 6 -18.32 7.33 8.01
N GLY A 7 -18.87 6.39 7.25
CA GLY A 7 -19.86 6.67 6.19
C GLY A 7 -19.29 7.38 4.95
N GLY A 8 -17.96 7.47 4.82
CA GLY A 8 -17.30 8.06 3.67
C GLY A 8 -17.45 7.23 2.39
N ARG A 9 -17.33 7.89 1.24
CA ARG A 9 -17.46 7.27 -0.09
C ARG A 9 -16.16 6.71 -0.66
N ARG A 10 -15.02 6.92 0.01
CA ARG A 10 -13.74 6.36 -0.46
C ARG A 10 -13.69 4.86 -0.14
N ARG A 11 -12.93 4.10 -0.92
CA ARG A 11 -12.79 2.65 -0.71
C ARG A 11 -12.25 2.36 0.70
N ILE A 12 -11.23 3.08 1.16
CA ILE A 12 -10.73 2.98 2.54
C ILE A 12 -11.80 3.22 3.61
N ASP A 13 -12.71 4.18 3.39
CA ASP A 13 -13.77 4.51 4.36
C ASP A 13 -14.80 3.37 4.47
N ARG A 14 -15.12 2.74 3.33
CA ARG A 14 -16.00 1.57 3.29
C ARG A 14 -15.34 0.35 3.90
N VAL A 15 -14.14 0.00 3.44
CA VAL A 15 -13.41 -1.21 3.86
C VAL A 15 -13.13 -1.21 5.36
N LEU A 16 -12.85 -0.04 5.94
CA LEU A 16 -12.61 0.12 7.38
C LEU A 16 -13.86 0.48 8.18
N SER A 17 -15.05 0.44 7.56
CA SER A 17 -16.31 0.58 8.29
C SER A 17 -16.51 -0.63 9.22
N PRO A 18 -16.99 -0.44 10.47
CA PRO A 18 -17.31 -1.54 11.38
C PRO A 18 -18.25 -2.58 10.76
N ASP A 19 -19.17 -2.12 9.91
CA ASP A 19 -20.20 -2.98 9.30
C ASP A 19 -19.71 -3.73 8.05
N TYR A 20 -18.50 -3.41 7.52
CA TYR A 20 -18.01 -3.95 6.24
C TYR A 20 -17.88 -5.48 6.24
N THR A 21 -17.59 -6.07 7.40
CA THR A 21 -17.48 -7.53 7.58
C THR A 21 -18.56 -8.10 8.50
N SER A 22 -19.62 -7.33 8.76
CA SER A 22 -20.75 -7.80 9.56
C SER A 22 -21.61 -8.76 8.74
N GLY A 23 -21.96 -9.92 9.31
CA GLY A 23 -22.84 -10.90 8.66
C GLY A 23 -22.27 -11.54 7.39
N ILE A 24 -20.94 -11.55 7.22
CA ILE A 24 -20.29 -12.17 6.04
C ILE A 24 -20.56 -13.68 5.94
N GLU A 25 -20.97 -14.30 7.05
CA GLU A 25 -21.37 -15.70 7.14
C GLU A 25 -22.69 -15.96 6.41
N ASP A 26 -23.58 -14.96 6.35
CA ASP A 26 -24.92 -15.05 5.74
C ASP A 26 -24.93 -14.68 4.24
N LEU A 27 -23.88 -14.02 3.76
CA LEU A 27 -23.74 -13.61 2.35
C LEU A 27 -23.51 -14.81 1.43
N VAL A 28 -23.83 -14.69 0.14
CA VAL A 28 -23.41 -15.71 -0.83
C VAL A 28 -21.90 -15.62 -1.10
N LEU A 29 -21.27 -16.73 -1.50
CA LEU A 29 -19.81 -16.78 -1.66
C LEU A 29 -19.30 -15.73 -2.67
N GLY A 30 -20.07 -15.42 -3.70
CA GLY A 30 -19.76 -14.36 -4.66
C GLY A 30 -19.63 -12.98 -4.02
N GLU A 31 -20.51 -12.64 -3.08
CA GLU A 31 -20.50 -11.36 -2.36
C GLU A 31 -19.30 -11.27 -1.41
N VAL A 32 -19.00 -12.34 -0.68
CA VAL A 32 -17.81 -12.40 0.20
C VAL A 32 -16.53 -12.20 -0.63
N ARG A 33 -16.48 -12.76 -1.84
CA ARG A 33 -15.34 -12.54 -2.75
C ARG A 33 -15.27 -11.12 -3.29
N ALA A 34 -16.41 -10.52 -3.64
CA ALA A 34 -16.44 -9.12 -4.06
C ALA A 34 -15.91 -8.19 -2.95
N LEU A 35 -16.33 -8.41 -1.69
CA LEU A 35 -15.79 -7.68 -0.54
C LEU A 35 -14.28 -7.91 -0.37
N ARG A 36 -13.81 -9.15 -0.56
CA ARG A 36 -12.39 -9.51 -0.47
C ARG A 36 -11.59 -8.80 -1.56
N ASP A 37 -12.08 -8.81 -2.80
CA ASP A 37 -11.42 -8.19 -3.94
C ASP A 37 -11.34 -6.66 -3.78
N GLU A 38 -12.41 -6.02 -3.29
CA GLU A 38 -12.40 -4.59 -2.95
C GLU A 38 -11.37 -4.27 -1.86
N ALA A 39 -11.35 -5.03 -0.76
CA ALA A 39 -10.39 -4.82 0.32
C ALA A 39 -8.94 -5.08 -0.13
N ALA A 40 -8.70 -6.10 -0.95
CA ALA A 40 -7.39 -6.42 -1.51
C ALA A 40 -6.89 -5.36 -2.48
N GLN A 41 -7.79 -4.76 -3.27
CA GLN A 41 -7.45 -3.63 -4.13
C GLN A 41 -7.02 -2.40 -3.30
N GLU A 42 -7.67 -2.13 -2.17
CA GLU A 42 -7.26 -1.05 -1.27
C GLU A 42 -5.90 -1.35 -0.61
N GLU A 43 -5.65 -2.59 -0.20
CA GLU A 43 -4.35 -3.01 0.34
C GLU A 43 -3.23 -2.83 -0.69
N THR A 44 -3.49 -3.16 -1.95
CA THR A 44 -2.54 -2.99 -3.06
C THR A 44 -2.22 -1.51 -3.28
N ASP A 45 -3.26 -0.66 -3.28
CA ASP A 45 -3.15 0.78 -3.43
C ASP A 45 -2.32 1.41 -2.30
N LEU A 46 -2.58 1.04 -1.04
CA LEU A 46 -1.81 1.48 0.11
C LEU A 46 -0.36 0.95 0.08
N SER A 47 -0.16 -0.30 -0.35
CA SER A 47 1.17 -0.90 -0.50
C SER A 47 2.00 -0.16 -1.55
N TYR A 48 1.39 0.26 -2.65
CA TYR A 48 2.05 1.08 -3.66
C TYR A 48 2.45 2.44 -3.10
N LEU A 49 1.51 3.15 -2.46
CA LEU A 49 1.78 4.44 -1.83
C LEU A 49 2.92 4.34 -0.81
N ARG A 50 2.92 3.28 0.01
CA ARG A 50 4.00 3.02 0.97
C ARG A 50 5.37 2.86 0.30
N ARG A 51 5.46 2.08 -0.79
CA ARG A 51 6.72 1.91 -1.53
C ARG A 51 7.21 3.22 -2.15
N VAL A 52 6.31 4.05 -2.65
CA VAL A 52 6.66 5.38 -3.17
C VAL A 52 7.23 6.27 -2.04
N LEU A 53 6.63 6.23 -0.84
CA LEU A 53 7.14 6.96 0.32
C LEU A 53 8.51 6.45 0.78
N HIS A 54 8.71 5.12 0.83
CA HIS A 54 10.03 4.53 1.13
C HIS A 54 11.10 5.04 0.17
N ALA A 55 10.85 4.98 -1.14
CA ALA A 55 11.80 5.48 -2.13
C ALA A 55 12.16 6.96 -1.93
N ARG A 56 11.18 7.81 -1.57
CA ARG A 56 11.44 9.23 -1.28
C ARG A 56 12.24 9.42 0.00
N ILE A 57 11.92 8.69 1.07
CA ILE A 57 12.66 8.70 2.33
C ILE A 57 14.11 8.28 2.11
N ASP A 58 14.34 7.23 1.31
CA ASP A 58 15.68 6.71 1.04
C ASP A 58 16.53 7.72 0.26
N ILE A 59 15.95 8.39 -0.75
CA ILE A 59 16.60 9.46 -1.50
C ILE A 59 16.99 10.64 -0.58
N VAL A 60 16.09 11.08 0.31
CA VAL A 60 16.37 12.19 1.24
C VAL A 60 17.48 11.80 2.23
N ARG A 61 17.40 10.58 2.79
CA ARG A 61 18.44 10.07 3.70
C ARG A 61 19.79 9.92 3.02
N ALA A 62 19.81 9.49 1.76
CA ALA A 62 21.05 9.39 0.98
C ALA A 62 21.70 10.76 0.74
N GLU A 63 20.90 11.80 0.45
CA GLU A 63 21.37 13.17 0.36
C GLU A 63 21.99 13.66 1.68
N GLN A 64 21.28 13.47 2.80
CA GLN A 64 21.76 13.86 4.13
C GLN A 64 23.09 13.17 4.46
N ARG A 65 23.19 11.84 4.23
CA ARG A 65 24.44 11.09 4.42
C ARG A 65 25.57 11.61 3.55
N ARG A 66 25.31 11.87 2.25
CA ARG A 66 26.33 12.43 1.34
C ARG A 66 26.90 13.74 1.88
N ARG A 67 26.07 14.63 2.40
CA ARG A 67 26.52 15.91 2.98
C ARG A 67 27.34 15.72 4.23
N ALA A 68 26.90 14.85 5.14
CA ALA A 68 27.60 14.57 6.40
C ALA A 68 28.99 13.94 6.16
N GLU A 69 29.12 13.09 5.14
CA GLU A 69 30.36 12.38 4.82
C GLU A 69 31.25 13.14 3.81
N GLY A 70 30.79 14.27 3.28
CA GLY A 70 31.51 15.02 2.23
C GLY A 70 31.63 14.25 0.90
N GLY A 71 30.70 13.33 0.63
CA GLY A 71 30.74 12.48 -0.56
C GLY A 71 30.56 13.26 -1.87
N SER A 72 31.35 12.93 -2.88
CA SER A 72 31.31 13.56 -4.21
C SER A 72 30.36 12.90 -5.20
N THR A 73 30.02 11.62 -5.00
CA THR A 73 29.11 10.86 -5.86
C THR A 73 27.67 11.36 -5.71
N SER A 74 26.99 11.63 -6.81
CA SER A 74 25.63 12.14 -6.77
C SER A 74 24.62 11.08 -6.29
N VAL A 75 23.52 11.52 -5.67
CA VAL A 75 22.41 10.63 -5.28
C VAL A 75 21.81 9.91 -6.50
N VAL A 76 21.85 10.55 -7.68
CA VAL A 76 21.38 9.94 -8.93
C VAL A 76 22.25 8.76 -9.34
N GLU A 77 23.57 8.89 -9.24
CA GLU A 77 24.51 7.80 -9.52
C GLU A 77 24.34 6.62 -8.56
N GLN A 78 23.95 6.89 -7.31
CA GLN A 78 23.74 5.86 -6.29
C GLN A 78 22.30 5.33 -6.24
N LEU A 79 21.40 5.77 -7.13
CA LEU A 79 19.97 5.50 -7.00
C LEU A 79 19.64 4.01 -6.97
N VAL A 80 20.33 3.20 -7.78
CA VAL A 80 20.16 1.74 -7.79
C VAL A 80 20.49 1.16 -6.41
N ASN A 81 21.59 1.57 -5.80
CA ASN A 81 21.99 1.11 -4.48
C ASN A 81 21.00 1.57 -3.41
N ILE A 82 20.60 2.84 -3.45
CA ILE A 82 19.65 3.45 -2.51
C ILE A 82 18.32 2.70 -2.50
N LEU A 83 17.78 2.37 -3.68
CA LEU A 83 16.47 1.72 -3.78
C LEU A 83 16.53 0.20 -3.57
N SER A 84 17.71 -0.41 -3.67
CA SER A 84 17.87 -1.86 -3.49
C SER A 84 17.75 -2.29 -2.03
N ASP A 85 18.12 -1.43 -1.09
CA ASP A 85 18.13 -1.75 0.36
C ASP A 85 16.73 -2.12 0.89
N ASN A 86 15.67 -1.52 0.35
CA ASN A 86 14.28 -1.77 0.78
C ASN A 86 13.49 -2.68 -0.17
N ALA A 87 14.08 -3.13 -1.28
CA ALA A 87 13.39 -3.94 -2.27
C ALA A 87 13.03 -5.35 -1.76
N VAL A 88 13.76 -5.86 -0.76
CA VAL A 88 13.66 -7.25 -0.29
C VAL A 88 13.86 -7.35 1.22
N GLY A 89 12.98 -6.73 2.01
CA GLY A 89 12.80 -7.22 3.38
C GLY A 89 12.40 -8.72 3.32
N PRO A 90 12.90 -9.59 4.21
CA PRO A 90 12.57 -11.01 4.15
C PRO A 90 11.04 -11.15 4.15
N ALA A 91 10.49 -11.83 3.14
CA ALA A 91 9.07 -12.11 3.07
C ALA A 91 8.72 -13.01 4.27
N THR A 92 8.20 -12.41 5.35
CA THR A 92 7.79 -13.15 6.55
C THR A 92 6.46 -13.87 6.35
N GLY A 93 5.85 -13.78 5.16
CA GLY A 93 4.59 -14.41 4.81
C GLY A 93 4.77 -15.55 3.79
N SER A 94 3.86 -16.51 3.81
CA SER A 94 3.70 -17.46 2.71
C SER A 94 3.51 -16.68 1.41
N GLY A 95 4.32 -16.96 0.37
CA GLY A 95 4.21 -16.27 -0.91
C GLY A 95 2.77 -16.26 -1.42
N ARG A 96 2.24 -15.08 -1.74
CA ARG A 96 0.89 -14.90 -2.29
C ARG A 96 1.02 -14.48 -3.76
N TYR A 97 0.26 -15.13 -4.64
CA TYR A 97 0.13 -14.67 -6.02
C TYR A 97 -0.63 -13.33 -6.00
N GLN A 98 0.02 -12.26 -6.47
CA GLN A 98 -0.53 -10.91 -6.52
C GLN A 98 -0.68 -10.52 -7.98
N THR A 99 -1.92 -10.50 -8.48
CA THR A 99 -2.25 -10.01 -9.84
C THR A 99 -2.79 -8.60 -9.84
N THR A 100 -3.20 -8.11 -8.67
CA THR A 100 -3.82 -6.80 -8.53
C THR A 100 -2.77 -5.72 -8.72
N GLU A 101 -2.96 -4.90 -9.74
CA GLU A 101 -2.15 -3.71 -9.96
C GLU A 101 -2.71 -2.53 -9.16
N PRO A 102 -1.87 -1.54 -8.81
CA PRO A 102 -2.34 -0.33 -8.15
C PRO A 102 -3.33 0.44 -9.05
N SER A 103 -4.58 0.56 -8.61
CA SER A 103 -5.65 1.19 -9.39
C SER A 103 -5.56 2.72 -9.41
N ARG A 104 -4.78 3.31 -8.49
CA ARG A 104 -4.67 4.77 -8.31
C ARG A 104 -3.23 5.29 -8.29
N ALA A 105 -2.33 4.64 -9.01
CA ALA A 105 -0.90 4.96 -9.01
C ALA A 105 -0.59 6.47 -9.19
N GLU A 106 -1.17 7.10 -10.22
CA GLU A 106 -0.94 8.53 -10.51
C GLU A 106 -1.49 9.48 -9.43
N ALA A 107 -2.62 9.11 -8.79
CA ALA A 107 -3.17 9.90 -7.69
C ALA A 107 -2.28 9.80 -6.45
N HIS A 108 -1.75 8.61 -6.15
CA HIS A 108 -0.80 8.42 -5.05
C HIS A 108 0.51 9.17 -5.29
N ARG A 109 1.05 9.16 -6.52
CA ARG A 109 2.26 9.92 -6.84
C ARG A 109 2.07 11.41 -6.60
N ARG A 110 0.97 11.98 -7.11
CA ARG A 110 0.61 13.39 -6.87
C ARG A 110 0.37 13.70 -5.40
N HIS A 111 -0.23 12.79 -4.64
CA HIS A 111 -0.40 12.95 -3.19
C HIS A 111 0.95 13.05 -2.47
N VAL A 112 1.90 12.16 -2.79
CA VAL A 112 3.25 12.20 -2.21
C VAL A 112 3.98 13.49 -2.58
N GLU A 113 3.87 13.94 -3.83
CA GLU A 113 4.46 15.21 -4.27
C GLU A 113 3.85 16.41 -3.53
N ALA A 114 2.54 16.39 -3.28
CA ALA A 114 1.83 17.46 -2.59
C ALA A 114 2.15 17.55 -1.07
N LEU A 115 2.63 16.47 -0.44
CA LEU A 115 3.03 16.48 0.98
C LEU A 115 4.13 17.51 1.27
N VAL A 116 4.92 17.84 0.25
CA VAL A 116 6.02 18.80 0.36
C VAL A 116 5.92 19.82 -0.78
N SER A 117 4.77 20.50 -0.87
CA SER A 117 4.45 21.43 -1.97
C SER A 117 5.45 22.57 -2.20
N ASP A 118 6.29 22.89 -1.20
CA ASP A 118 7.32 23.96 -1.27
C ASP A 118 8.75 23.44 -1.55
N VAL A 119 8.88 22.14 -1.83
CA VAL A 119 10.17 21.48 -2.04
C VAL A 119 10.11 20.75 -3.38
N ASP A 120 10.71 21.36 -4.40
CA ASP A 120 10.94 20.71 -5.68
C ASP A 120 11.99 19.60 -5.54
N LEU A 121 11.52 18.41 -5.15
CA LEU A 121 12.33 17.21 -4.98
C LEU A 121 12.73 16.57 -6.30
N SER A 122 12.41 17.18 -7.46
CA SER A 122 13.03 16.78 -8.72
C SER A 122 14.55 16.97 -8.68
N ASN A 123 15.04 17.86 -7.80
CA ASN A 123 16.46 18.03 -7.52
C ASN A 123 16.75 18.11 -6.01
N VAL A 124 16.81 16.95 -5.35
CA VAL A 124 17.11 16.86 -3.90
C VAL A 124 18.47 17.50 -3.53
N THR A 125 19.42 17.57 -4.47
CA THR A 125 20.75 18.16 -4.25
C THR A 125 20.70 19.69 -4.08
N SER A 126 19.67 20.37 -4.58
CA SER A 126 19.52 21.83 -4.48
C SER A 126 18.86 22.30 -3.18
N LEU A 127 18.36 21.36 -2.36
CA LEU A 127 17.61 21.68 -1.15
C LEU A 127 18.53 22.10 0.00
N SER A 128 18.05 23.00 0.86
CA SER A 128 18.74 23.27 2.12
C SER A 128 18.59 22.10 3.08
N GLU A 129 19.49 22.00 4.07
CA GLU A 129 19.41 20.98 5.12
C GLU A 129 18.07 21.03 5.86
N ALA A 130 17.60 22.23 6.26
CA ALA A 130 16.29 22.40 6.89
C ALA A 130 15.11 21.91 6.01
N LYS A 131 15.20 22.05 4.68
CA LYS A 131 14.17 21.53 3.77
C LYS A 131 14.22 20.01 3.64
N LEU A 132 15.41 19.41 3.71
CA LEU A 132 15.57 17.95 3.71
C LEU A 132 14.99 17.35 4.99
N ASP A 133 15.24 17.96 6.14
CA ASP A 133 14.70 17.51 7.42
C ASP A 133 13.16 17.61 7.44
N GLN A 134 12.62 18.75 7.00
CA GLN A 134 11.17 18.93 6.89
C GLN A 134 10.52 17.91 5.95
N ALA A 135 11.14 17.63 4.81
CA ALA A 135 10.65 16.63 3.85
C ALA A 135 10.70 15.22 4.45
N LEU A 136 11.78 14.87 5.16
CA LEU A 136 11.94 13.57 5.81
C LEU A 136 10.87 13.34 6.87
N ASP A 137 10.61 14.34 7.70
CA ASP A 137 9.59 14.28 8.75
C ASP A 137 8.19 14.12 8.16
N ALA A 138 7.87 14.92 7.13
CA ALA A 138 6.58 14.84 6.43
C ALA A 138 6.36 13.46 5.79
N TYR A 139 7.38 12.92 5.11
CA TYR A 139 7.27 11.60 4.48
C TYR A 139 7.18 10.46 5.49
N THR A 140 7.95 10.52 6.58
CA THR A 140 7.93 9.51 7.62
C THR A 140 6.57 9.49 8.34
N ALA A 141 6.02 10.66 8.68
CA ALA A 141 4.70 10.77 9.29
C ALA A 141 3.57 10.24 8.37
N GLU A 142 3.66 10.49 7.07
CA GLU A 142 2.70 9.92 6.12
C GLU A 142 2.89 8.41 5.94
N GLU A 143 4.12 7.93 5.86
CA GLU A 143 4.43 6.50 5.75
C GLU A 143 3.87 5.73 6.95
N ASP A 144 4.06 6.24 8.16
CA ASP A 144 3.50 5.64 9.38
C ASP A 144 1.98 5.56 9.33
N SER A 145 1.33 6.63 8.84
CA SER A 145 -0.12 6.67 8.63
C SER A 145 -0.56 5.62 7.60
N VAL A 146 0.12 5.50 6.47
CA VAL A 146 -0.16 4.52 5.41
C VAL A 146 0.04 3.11 5.93
N SER A 147 1.15 2.84 6.62
CA SER A 147 1.49 1.55 7.20
C SER A 147 0.49 1.10 8.26
N ARG A 148 -0.06 2.03 9.05
CA ARG A 148 -1.16 1.75 10.00
C ARG A 148 -2.43 1.34 9.27
N ARG A 149 -2.91 2.16 8.33
CA ARG A 149 -4.14 1.87 7.57
C ARG A 149 -4.03 0.60 6.74
N ARG A 150 -2.87 0.35 6.14
CA ARG A 150 -2.59 -0.89 5.42
C ARG A 150 -2.77 -2.12 6.31
N ARG A 151 -2.26 -2.10 7.55
CA ARG A 151 -2.44 -3.20 8.50
C ARG A 151 -3.90 -3.42 8.88
N GLU A 152 -4.66 -2.35 9.07
CA GLU A 152 -6.11 -2.42 9.33
C GLU A 152 -6.85 -3.08 8.15
N VAL A 153 -6.55 -2.67 6.90
CA VAL A 153 -7.13 -3.28 5.70
C VAL A 153 -6.71 -4.74 5.55
N GLN A 154 -5.47 -5.10 5.87
CA GLN A 154 -5.00 -6.48 5.85
C GLN A 154 -5.79 -7.39 6.79
N GLN A 155 -6.16 -6.91 7.98
CA GLN A 155 -7.00 -7.67 8.91
C GLN A 155 -8.38 -7.94 8.31
N VAL A 156 -8.95 -6.98 7.59
CA VAL A 156 -10.22 -7.16 6.86
C VAL A 156 -10.08 -8.21 5.75
N VAL A 157 -9.01 -8.13 4.95
CA VAL A 157 -8.70 -9.12 3.90
C VAL A 157 -8.53 -10.51 4.49
N ASP A 158 -7.79 -10.65 5.60
CA ASP A 158 -7.56 -11.94 6.24
C ASP A 158 -8.85 -12.52 6.83
N ARG A 159 -9.75 -11.69 7.41
CA ARG A 159 -11.09 -12.13 7.86
C ARG A 159 -11.93 -12.70 6.72
N LEU A 160 -11.97 -11.99 5.58
CA LEU A 160 -12.73 -12.44 4.40
C LEU A 160 -12.14 -13.72 3.80
N ASN A 161 -10.81 -13.82 3.74
CA ASN A 161 -10.13 -15.05 3.30
C ASN A 161 -10.40 -16.22 4.25
N ALA A 162 -10.47 -15.98 5.57
CA ALA A 162 -10.79 -17.01 6.54
C ALA A 162 -12.21 -17.57 6.34
N GLU A 163 -13.18 -16.70 6.04
CA GLU A 163 -14.56 -17.12 5.74
C GLU A 163 -14.64 -17.91 4.43
N ILE A 164 -13.97 -17.46 3.38
CA ILE A 164 -13.89 -18.20 2.11
C ILE A 164 -13.27 -19.59 2.37
N ALA A 165 -12.16 -19.67 3.10
CA ALA A 165 -11.49 -20.93 3.43
C ALA A 165 -12.36 -21.86 4.28
N ARG A 166 -13.16 -21.31 5.21
CA ARG A 166 -14.13 -22.07 6.01
C ARG A 166 -15.18 -22.73 5.12
N ARG A 167 -15.77 -21.99 4.17
CA ARG A 167 -16.79 -22.53 3.23
C ARG A 167 -16.24 -23.67 2.37
N TYR A 168 -15.00 -23.56 1.88
CA TYR A 168 -14.34 -24.66 1.17
C TYR A 168 -14.12 -25.88 2.06
N ARG A 169 -13.70 -25.68 3.30
CA ARG A 169 -13.48 -26.77 4.26
C ARG A 169 -14.77 -27.51 4.61
N GLU A 170 -15.89 -26.80 4.70
CA GLU A 170 -17.20 -27.34 5.03
C GLU A 170 -17.97 -27.87 3.82
N GLY A 171 -17.43 -27.74 2.59
CA GLY A 171 -18.08 -28.18 1.36
C GLY A 171 -19.21 -27.27 0.88
N ALA A 172 -19.38 -26.08 1.47
CA ALA A 172 -20.32 -25.05 1.03
C ALA A 172 -19.82 -24.24 -0.20
N ALA A 173 -18.65 -24.59 -0.73
CA ALA A 173 -18.04 -24.02 -1.94
C ALA A 173 -17.25 -25.09 -2.70
N SER A 174 -17.39 -25.16 -4.03
CA SER A 174 -16.59 -26.04 -4.89
C SER A 174 -15.53 -25.27 -5.69
N VAL A 175 -14.45 -25.97 -6.05
CA VAL A 175 -13.44 -25.47 -7.00
C VAL A 175 -13.99 -25.51 -8.43
N ASP A 176 -14.84 -26.49 -8.73
CA ASP A 176 -15.46 -26.64 -10.05
C ASP A 176 -16.33 -25.44 -10.42
N ASP A 177 -17.09 -24.91 -9.45
CA ASP A 177 -17.89 -23.69 -9.62
C ASP A 177 -17.01 -22.50 -10.03
N ARG A 178 -15.78 -22.42 -9.46
CA ARG A 178 -14.82 -21.37 -9.81
C ARG A 178 -14.22 -21.53 -11.18
N LEU A 179 -13.94 -22.76 -11.59
CA LEU A 179 -13.46 -23.02 -12.94
C LEU A 179 -14.55 -22.74 -13.98
N ALA A 180 -15.82 -23.01 -13.66
CA ALA A 180 -16.95 -22.65 -14.51
C ALA A 180 -17.09 -21.11 -14.64
N GLU A 181 -17.14 -20.39 -13.52
CA GLU A 181 -17.22 -18.92 -13.51
C GLU A 181 -16.09 -18.24 -14.29
N GLU A 182 -14.85 -18.74 -14.20
CA GLU A 182 -13.70 -18.16 -14.92
C GLU A 182 -13.72 -18.49 -16.42
N ARG A 183 -14.30 -19.63 -16.82
CA ARG A 183 -14.47 -19.97 -18.24
C ARG A 183 -15.53 -19.11 -18.89
N ASP A 184 -16.61 -18.80 -18.18
CA ASP A 184 -17.70 -17.96 -18.68
C ASP A 184 -17.32 -16.47 -18.78
N ARG A 185 -16.23 -16.06 -18.11
CA ARG A 185 -15.71 -14.68 -18.14
C ARG A 185 -14.72 -14.39 -19.28
N ARG A 186 -14.31 -15.40 -20.05
CA ARG A 186 -13.41 -15.28 -21.21
C ARG A 186 -14.16 -15.27 -22.53
#